data_AF-A0A2A2QDT2-F1
#
_entry.id   AF-A0A2A2QDT2-F1
#
_cell.length_a   1.000
_cell.length_b   1.000
_cell.length_c   1.000
_cell.angle_alpha   90.00
_cell.angle_beta   90.00
_cell.angle_gamma   90.00
#
_symmetry.space_group_name_H-M   'P 1'
#
loop_
_entity.id
_entity.type
_entity.pdbx_description
1 polymer ?
#
loop_
_entity_poly.entity_id
_entity_poly.type
_entity_poly.pdbx_seq_one_letter_code
_entity_poly.pdbx_strand_id
1 'polypeptide(L)'
;MGPAAAISKLTPESEIVFTNPDDPDAEIPELSKLLAEAQSRRGPWETSESIAKRRALREGKPLLIWFTDTAQSPMCRALSQELFSTPDFEKWAGEKLVRLRIDANVKIDDESLGLDEKESLRIRMQNHVANLKKQYRVLGHPSVLMLGPGGETIGRYRGYKSGEADYLWGQIKHAEAVAADTRGQWRADLEAKGYREWKDRSGRGVFAKLTGYANGSLTLIEPDGTRSRTREDRLSEGDRTWIAEQKKLRGM
;
A
#
# COMPACT_ATOMS: atom_id res chain seq x y z
N MET A 1 -28.34 -18.86 -27.95
CA MET A 1 -27.02 -19.50 -27.87
C MET A 1 -26.02 -18.43 -27.47
N GLY A 2 -25.43 -18.54 -26.27
CA GLY A 2 -24.64 -17.47 -25.64
C GLY A 2 -23.16 -17.45 -26.05
N PRO A 3 -22.40 -16.40 -25.70
CA PRO A 3 -20.95 -16.39 -25.85
C PRO A 3 -20.28 -16.98 -24.61
N ALA A 4 -19.38 -17.95 -24.83
CA ALA A 4 -18.52 -18.53 -23.80
C ALA A 4 -17.29 -17.64 -23.54
N ALA A 5 -16.91 -17.57 -22.27
CA ALA A 5 -15.89 -16.70 -21.70
C ALA A 5 -14.47 -16.95 -22.22
N ALA A 6 -13.72 -15.86 -22.45
CA ALA A 6 -12.26 -15.90 -22.57
C ALA A 6 -11.65 -16.06 -21.18
N ILE A 7 -11.24 -17.28 -20.84
CA ILE A 7 -10.42 -17.57 -19.67
C ILE A 7 -8.96 -17.32 -20.03
N SER A 8 -8.35 -16.38 -19.31
CA SER A 8 -6.92 -16.05 -19.33
C SER A 8 -6.08 -17.31 -19.18
N LYS A 9 -5.24 -17.62 -20.17
CA LYS A 9 -4.24 -18.69 -20.08
C LYS A 9 -3.17 -18.27 -19.06
N LEU A 10 -3.21 -18.87 -17.88
CA LEU A 10 -2.08 -18.85 -16.93
C LEU A 10 -0.90 -19.58 -17.57
N THR A 11 0.31 -19.03 -17.43
CA THR A 11 1.56 -19.65 -17.86
C THR A 11 1.70 -21.03 -17.20
N PRO A 12 2.08 -22.09 -17.96
CA PRO A 12 2.28 -23.43 -17.39
C PRO A 12 3.35 -23.42 -16.29
N GLU A 13 3.18 -24.21 -15.23
CA GLU A 13 4.14 -24.31 -14.12
C GLU A 13 5.56 -24.70 -14.58
N SER A 14 5.68 -25.38 -15.72
CA SER A 14 6.96 -25.76 -16.34
C SER A 14 7.77 -24.60 -16.92
N GLU A 15 7.16 -23.42 -17.09
CA GLU A 15 7.82 -22.19 -17.54
C GLU A 15 8.21 -21.25 -16.39
N ILE A 16 7.88 -21.63 -15.15
CA ILE A 16 8.30 -20.91 -13.95
C ILE A 16 9.76 -21.30 -13.68
N VAL A 17 10.70 -20.42 -14.07
CA VAL A 17 12.12 -20.60 -13.78
C VAL A 17 12.37 -20.34 -12.30
N PHE A 18 12.61 -21.40 -11.52
CA PHE A 18 13.03 -21.31 -10.13
C PHE A 18 14.55 -21.09 -10.06
N THR A 19 14.98 -20.03 -9.38
CA THR A 19 16.36 -19.49 -9.40
C THR A 19 17.35 -20.19 -8.46
N ASN A 20 16.97 -21.26 -7.78
CA ASN A 20 17.88 -22.20 -7.13
C ASN A 20 17.06 -23.47 -6.80
N PRO A 21 17.39 -24.64 -7.36
CA PRO A 21 16.62 -25.87 -7.11
C PRO A 21 16.66 -26.34 -5.65
N ASP A 22 17.67 -25.91 -4.87
CA ASP A 22 17.87 -26.36 -3.48
C ASP A 22 17.46 -25.33 -2.42
N ASP A 23 17.32 -24.05 -2.79
CA ASP A 23 16.82 -22.99 -1.89
C ASP A 23 16.07 -21.89 -2.64
N PRO A 24 14.75 -22.04 -2.83
CA PRO A 24 13.91 -21.06 -3.52
C PRO A 24 13.68 -19.77 -2.71
N ASP A 25 14.15 -19.68 -1.47
CA ASP A 25 14.06 -18.49 -0.61
C ASP A 25 15.42 -17.78 -0.42
N ALA A 26 16.49 -18.29 -1.05
CA ALA A 26 17.79 -17.64 -1.05
C ALA A 26 17.67 -16.21 -1.59
N GLU A 27 18.08 -15.23 -0.78
CA GLU A 27 18.11 -13.83 -1.23
C GLU A 27 19.08 -13.71 -2.39
N ILE A 28 18.56 -13.53 -3.60
CA ILE A 28 19.37 -13.26 -4.78
C ILE A 28 19.91 -11.84 -4.61
N PRO A 29 21.21 -11.64 -4.40
CA PRO A 29 21.75 -10.31 -4.09
C PRO A 29 21.43 -9.29 -5.18
N GLU A 30 21.38 -9.74 -6.44
CA GLU A 30 20.97 -8.94 -7.60
C GLU A 30 19.48 -8.56 -7.56
N LEU A 31 18.59 -9.47 -7.15
CA LEU A 31 17.15 -9.17 -7.03
C LEU A 31 16.88 -8.26 -5.83
N SER A 32 17.56 -8.49 -4.69
CA SER A 32 17.50 -7.63 -3.51
C SER A 32 18.00 -6.22 -3.83
N LYS A 33 19.09 -6.11 -4.60
CA LYS A 33 19.60 -4.82 -5.11
C LYS A 33 18.60 -4.16 -6.06
N LEU A 34 18.00 -4.90 -6.99
CA LEU A 34 16.97 -4.38 -7.89
C LEU A 34 15.69 -3.94 -7.16
N LEU A 35 15.29 -4.65 -6.09
CA LEU A 35 14.16 -4.28 -5.23
C LEU A 35 14.46 -3.03 -4.39
N ALA A 36 15.67 -2.94 -3.83
CA ALA A 36 16.14 -1.76 -3.10
C ALA A 36 16.29 -0.55 -4.04
N GLU A 37 16.78 -0.75 -5.26
CA GLU A 37 16.81 0.27 -6.32
C GLU A 37 15.41 0.66 -6.79
N ALA A 38 14.48 -0.30 -6.91
CA ALA A 38 13.09 0.01 -7.24
C ALA A 38 12.39 0.78 -6.10
N GLN A 39 12.75 0.50 -4.84
CA GLN A 39 12.31 1.28 -3.68
C GLN A 39 12.95 2.67 -3.64
N SER A 40 14.22 2.81 -4.04
CA SER A 40 14.89 4.12 -4.11
C SER A 40 14.42 4.97 -5.30
N ARG A 41 13.98 4.34 -6.40
CA ARG A 41 13.31 4.99 -7.54
C ARG A 41 11.87 5.41 -7.20
N ARG A 42 11.25 4.81 -6.18
CA ARG A 42 9.93 5.24 -5.69
C ARG A 42 10.13 6.50 -4.86
N GLY A 43 9.61 7.61 -5.38
CA GLY A 43 9.58 8.86 -4.63
C GLY A 43 8.79 8.74 -3.32
N PRO A 44 8.87 9.74 -2.44
CA PRO A 44 8.21 9.73 -1.13
C PRO A 44 6.68 9.61 -1.19
N TRP A 45 6.10 9.87 -2.36
CA TRP A 45 4.68 9.82 -2.66
C TRP A 45 4.36 8.69 -3.62
N GLU A 46 3.44 7.81 -3.24
CA GLU A 46 2.80 6.86 -4.15
C GLU A 46 1.92 7.62 -5.16
N THR A 47 1.74 7.08 -6.35
CA THR A 47 0.83 7.60 -7.39
C THR A 47 -0.36 6.66 -7.64
N SER A 48 -0.29 5.43 -7.13
CA SER A 48 -1.35 4.44 -7.21
C SER A 48 -2.08 4.33 -5.88
N GLU A 49 -3.39 4.57 -5.90
CA GLU A 49 -4.24 4.45 -4.72
C GLU A 49 -4.21 3.03 -4.14
N SER A 50 -4.22 2.00 -4.99
CA SER A 50 -4.22 0.61 -4.56
C SER A 50 -2.92 0.23 -3.84
N ILE A 51 -1.78 0.67 -4.38
CA ILE A 51 -0.46 0.46 -3.77
C ILE A 51 -0.39 1.19 -2.44
N ALA A 52 -0.81 2.46 -2.39
CA ALA A 52 -0.78 3.27 -1.18
C ALA A 52 -1.67 2.68 -0.06
N LYS A 53 -2.88 2.22 -0.40
CA LYS A 53 -3.78 1.55 0.55
C LYS A 53 -3.19 0.25 1.08
N ARG A 54 -2.68 -0.62 0.20
CA ARG A 54 -2.03 -1.87 0.60
C ARG A 54 -0.87 -1.60 1.56
N ARG A 55 -0.03 -0.63 1.21
CA ARG A 55 1.12 -0.23 2.04
C ARG A 55 0.68 0.32 3.39
N ALA A 56 -0.34 1.17 3.43
CA ALA A 56 -0.91 1.70 4.66
C ALA A 56 -1.43 0.60 5.59
N LEU A 57 -2.18 -0.37 5.05
CA LEU A 57 -2.65 -1.55 5.79
C LEU A 57 -1.49 -2.38 6.33
N ARG A 58 -0.50 -2.70 5.48
CA ARG A 58 0.64 -3.55 5.85
C ARG A 58 1.55 -2.91 6.90
N GLU A 59 1.87 -1.63 6.74
CA GLU A 59 2.68 -0.88 7.69
C GLU A 59 1.88 -0.46 8.94
N GLY A 60 0.55 -0.58 8.90
CA GLY A 60 -0.39 -0.09 9.90
C GLY A 60 -0.31 1.43 10.09
N LYS A 61 0.11 2.16 9.05
CA LYS A 61 0.26 3.61 9.07
C LYS A 61 -0.96 4.26 8.42
N PRO A 62 -1.41 5.43 8.89
CA PRO A 62 -2.43 6.19 8.18
C PRO A 62 -1.93 6.63 6.80
N LEU A 63 -2.88 6.80 5.88
CA LEU A 63 -2.67 7.21 4.51
C LEU A 63 -3.03 8.68 4.33
N LEU A 64 -2.02 9.52 4.06
CA LEU A 64 -2.19 10.92 3.69
C LEU A 64 -2.34 11.03 2.17
N ILE A 65 -3.51 11.44 1.72
CA ILE A 65 -3.83 11.65 0.31
C ILE A 65 -3.83 13.15 0.02
N TRP A 66 -3.00 13.55 -0.95
CA TRP A 66 -2.93 14.92 -1.43
C TRP A 66 -3.47 15.01 -2.86
N PHE A 67 -4.60 15.70 -3.01
CA PHE A 67 -5.17 16.09 -4.30
C PHE A 67 -4.61 17.45 -4.71
N THR A 68 -3.96 17.48 -5.86
CA THR A 68 -3.17 18.64 -6.32
C THR A 68 -3.37 18.90 -7.80
N ASP A 69 -3.01 20.10 -8.23
CA ASP A 69 -2.82 20.47 -9.63
C ASP A 69 -1.54 21.29 -9.71
N THR A 70 -0.41 20.60 -9.84
CA THR A 70 0.91 21.23 -9.67
C THR A 70 1.26 22.21 -10.80
N ALA A 71 0.63 22.07 -11.98
CA ALA A 71 0.86 22.99 -13.09
C ALA A 71 0.02 24.26 -13.00
N GLN A 72 -1.23 24.16 -12.56
CA GLN A 72 -2.19 25.26 -12.71
C GLN A 72 -2.54 25.95 -11.39
N SER A 73 -2.16 25.39 -10.23
CA SER A 73 -2.50 25.97 -8.93
C SER A 73 -1.28 26.55 -8.20
N PRO A 74 -1.18 27.88 -8.02
CA PRO A 74 -0.17 28.51 -7.17
C PRO A 74 -0.22 27.99 -5.73
N MET A 75 -1.42 27.76 -5.19
CA MET A 75 -1.59 27.29 -3.81
C MET A 75 -1.14 25.84 -3.61
N CYS A 76 -1.24 25.00 -4.65
CA CYS A 76 -0.64 23.66 -4.61
C CYS A 76 0.89 23.73 -4.57
N ARG A 77 1.50 24.65 -5.32
CA ARG A 77 2.95 24.87 -5.31
C ARG A 77 3.41 25.42 -3.96
N ALA A 78 2.70 26.40 -3.41
CA ALA A 78 2.96 26.95 -2.08
C ALA A 78 2.91 25.85 -1.01
N LEU A 79 1.84 25.04 -0.97
CA LEU A 79 1.74 23.92 -0.03
C LEU A 79 2.91 22.92 -0.16
N SER A 80 3.30 22.60 -1.40
CA SER A 80 4.43 21.70 -1.62
C SER A 80 5.72 22.28 -1.04
N GLN A 81 6.01 23.55 -1.33
CA GLN A 81 7.27 24.20 -0.94
C GLN A 81 7.34 24.49 0.57
N GLU A 82 6.25 25.00 1.13
CA GLU A 82 6.19 25.44 2.52
C GLU A 82 6.02 24.29 3.50
N LEU A 83 5.53 23.12 3.06
CA LEU A 83 5.31 21.97 3.93
C LEU A 83 5.84 20.65 3.35
N PHE A 84 5.28 20.15 2.24
CA PHE A 84 5.51 18.75 1.84
C PHE A 84 6.91 18.42 1.34
N SER A 85 7.66 19.43 0.89
CA SER A 85 9.05 19.31 0.44
C SER A 85 10.04 19.79 1.50
N THR A 86 9.58 20.12 2.71
CA THR A 86 10.48 20.47 3.81
C THR A 86 11.12 19.21 4.38
N PRO A 87 12.43 19.23 4.73
CA PRO A 87 13.11 18.06 5.29
C PRO A 87 12.45 17.51 6.56
N ASP A 88 11.93 18.40 7.41
CA ASP A 88 11.28 18.03 8.66
C ASP A 88 9.98 17.26 8.43
N PHE A 89 9.16 17.73 7.48
CA PHE A 89 7.95 17.00 7.09
C PHE A 89 8.30 15.67 6.44
N GLU A 90 9.30 15.63 5.54
CA GLU A 90 9.67 14.40 4.84
C GLU A 90 10.14 13.30 5.79
N LYS A 91 10.99 13.66 6.75
CA LYS A 91 11.47 12.77 7.80
C LYS A 91 10.31 12.25 8.64
N TRP A 92 9.51 13.17 9.19
CA TRP A 92 8.36 12.82 10.04
C TRP A 92 7.35 11.94 9.30
N ALA A 93 7.01 12.29 8.06
CA ALA A 93 6.04 11.55 7.27
C ALA A 93 6.56 10.18 6.82
N GLY A 94 7.86 10.00 6.58
CA GLY A 94 8.43 8.68 6.27
C GLY A 94 8.27 7.68 7.42
N GLU A 95 8.41 8.16 8.65
CA GLU A 95 8.23 7.36 9.86
C GLU A 95 6.75 7.07 10.14
N LYS A 96 5.88 8.08 9.95
CA LYS A 96 4.51 8.04 10.47
C LYS A 96 3.43 7.70 9.45
N LEU A 97 3.65 8.01 8.17
CA LEU A 97 2.59 8.02 7.16
C LEU A 97 2.94 7.16 5.95
N VAL A 98 1.91 6.68 5.26
CA VAL A 98 1.98 6.42 3.82
C VAL A 98 1.42 7.62 3.09
N ARG A 99 2.02 7.99 1.96
CA ARG A 99 1.70 9.22 1.23
C ARG A 99 1.24 8.88 -0.18
N LEU A 100 0.11 9.44 -0.61
CA LEU A 100 -0.43 9.30 -1.96
C LEU A 100 -0.64 10.68 -2.57
N ARG A 101 -0.05 10.92 -3.74
CA ARG A 101 -0.26 12.14 -4.51
C ARG A 101 -1.17 11.82 -5.70
N ILE A 102 -2.29 12.53 -5.78
CA ILE A 102 -3.22 12.49 -6.90
C ILE A 102 -3.15 13.85 -7.59
N ASP A 103 -2.40 13.92 -8.68
CA ASP A 103 -2.22 15.14 -9.47
C ASP A 103 -3.22 15.17 -10.63
N ALA A 104 -4.01 16.24 -10.71
CA ALA A 104 -4.92 16.49 -11.84
C ALA A 104 -4.16 16.81 -13.12
N ASN A 105 -2.91 17.29 -13.00
CA ASN A 105 -2.04 17.50 -14.14
C ASN A 105 -1.33 16.19 -14.55
N VAL A 106 -2.04 15.36 -15.31
CA VAL A 106 -1.50 14.12 -15.85
C VAL A 106 -0.41 14.42 -16.89
N LYS A 107 0.81 13.94 -16.64
CA LYS A 107 1.93 13.93 -17.59
C LYS A 107 2.31 12.49 -17.93
N ILE A 108 2.58 12.22 -19.21
CA ILE A 108 3.05 10.92 -19.70
C ILE A 108 4.44 11.13 -20.28
N ASP A 109 5.45 10.89 -19.44
CA ASP A 109 6.86 11.15 -19.75
C ASP A 109 7.58 9.83 -20.12
N ASP A 110 6.95 9.01 -20.96
CA ASP A 110 7.52 7.76 -21.47
C ASP A 110 7.81 7.89 -22.96
N GLU A 111 9.09 8.00 -23.32
CA GLU A 111 9.53 8.19 -24.70
C GLU A 111 9.30 6.96 -25.58
N SER A 112 9.09 5.78 -25.00
CA SER A 112 8.87 4.53 -25.75
C SER A 112 7.47 4.42 -26.37
N LEU A 113 6.53 5.26 -25.95
CA LEU A 113 5.14 5.21 -26.39
C LEU A 113 4.87 6.11 -27.60
N GLY A 114 4.05 5.60 -28.52
CA GLY A 114 3.51 6.39 -29.64
C GLY A 114 2.57 7.51 -29.17
N LEU A 115 2.33 8.51 -30.02
CA LEU A 115 1.45 9.65 -29.69
C LEU A 115 0.03 9.21 -29.29
N ASP A 116 -0.56 8.28 -30.06
CA ASP A 116 -1.92 7.79 -29.81
C ASP A 116 -2.02 6.99 -28.50
N GLU A 117 -0.95 6.25 -28.15
CA GLU A 117 -0.87 5.50 -26.89
C GLU A 117 -0.75 6.44 -25.70
N LYS A 118 0.08 7.49 -25.81
CA LYS A 118 0.21 8.55 -24.80
C LYS A 118 -1.12 9.24 -24.55
N GLU A 119 -1.83 9.61 -25.60
CA GLU A 119 -3.13 10.27 -25.47
C GLU A 119 -4.17 9.34 -24.81
N SER A 120 -4.22 8.09 -25.27
CA SER A 120 -5.11 7.08 -24.67
C SER A 120 -4.82 6.85 -23.17
N LEU A 121 -3.54 6.80 -22.79
CA LEU A 121 -3.11 6.69 -21.39
C LEU A 121 -3.48 7.93 -20.58
N ARG A 122 -3.24 9.12 -21.14
CA ARG A 122 -3.58 10.41 -20.53
C ARG A 122 -5.08 10.47 -20.21
N ILE A 123 -5.94 10.13 -21.16
CA ILE A 123 -7.40 10.09 -20.97
C ILE A 123 -7.78 9.11 -19.85
N ARG A 124 -7.21 7.89 -19.85
CA ARG A 124 -7.47 6.91 -18.78
C ARG A 124 -7.08 7.42 -17.40
N MET A 125 -5.91 8.03 -17.29
CA MET A 125 -5.42 8.60 -16.03
C MET A 125 -6.26 9.78 -15.56
N GLN A 126 -6.68 10.66 -16.47
CA GLN A 126 -7.58 11.77 -16.15
C GLN A 126 -8.94 11.27 -15.63
N ASN A 127 -9.52 10.28 -16.30
CA ASN A 127 -10.75 9.63 -15.84
C ASN A 127 -10.56 8.98 -14.46
N HIS A 128 -9.42 8.33 -14.24
CA HIS A 128 -9.08 7.76 -12.94
C HIS A 128 -9.00 8.83 -11.84
N VAL A 129 -8.30 9.94 -12.08
CA VAL A 129 -8.22 11.07 -11.14
C VAL A 129 -9.61 11.67 -10.87
N ALA A 130 -10.44 11.84 -11.89
CA ALA A 130 -11.82 12.32 -11.74
C ALA A 130 -12.67 11.38 -10.87
N ASN A 131 -12.54 10.07 -11.09
CA ASN A 131 -13.20 9.05 -10.27
C ASN A 131 -12.73 9.10 -8.81
N LEU A 132 -11.43 9.24 -8.56
CA LEU A 132 -10.89 9.39 -7.21
C LEU A 132 -11.42 10.67 -6.53
N LYS A 133 -11.44 11.81 -7.23
CA LYS A 133 -12.04 13.04 -6.69
C LYS A 133 -13.50 12.84 -6.30
N LYS A 134 -14.29 12.15 -7.13
CA LYS A 134 -15.70 11.82 -6.84
C LYS A 134 -15.82 10.89 -5.64
N GLN A 135 -15.07 9.78 -5.63
CA GLN A 135 -15.06 8.79 -4.56
C GLN A 135 -14.74 9.44 -3.20
N TYR A 136 -13.72 10.29 -3.16
CA TYR A 136 -13.30 10.99 -1.96
C TYR A 136 -14.06 12.29 -1.70
N ARG A 137 -15.04 12.67 -2.54
CA ARG A 137 -15.82 13.92 -2.42
C ARG A 137 -14.93 15.16 -2.33
N VAL A 138 -13.92 15.23 -3.19
CA VAL A 138 -12.97 16.35 -3.32
C VAL A 138 -13.44 17.28 -4.42
N LEU A 139 -13.70 18.54 -4.05
CA LEU A 139 -14.27 19.55 -4.95
C LEU A 139 -13.20 20.45 -5.57
N GLY A 140 -12.03 20.60 -4.95
CA GLY A 140 -10.98 21.51 -5.41
C GLY A 140 -9.59 21.12 -4.92
N HIS A 141 -8.58 21.89 -5.34
CA HIS A 141 -7.17 21.69 -5.00
C HIS A 141 -6.56 22.99 -4.44
N PRO A 142 -5.57 22.89 -3.52
CA PRO A 142 -5.14 21.65 -2.88
C PRO A 142 -6.22 21.13 -1.90
N SER A 143 -6.35 19.81 -1.81
CA SER A 143 -7.11 19.15 -0.73
C SER A 143 -6.28 18.02 -0.16
N VAL A 144 -6.29 17.89 1.16
CA VAL A 144 -5.56 16.86 1.89
C VAL A 144 -6.56 16.03 2.70
N LEU A 145 -6.39 14.71 2.67
CA LEU A 145 -7.26 13.75 3.34
C LEU A 145 -6.39 12.78 4.14
N MET A 146 -6.73 12.56 5.40
CA MET A 146 -6.12 11.52 6.23
C MET A 146 -7.08 10.34 6.36
N LEU A 147 -6.64 9.16 5.92
CA LEU A 147 -7.33 7.90 6.17
C LEU A 147 -6.58 7.10 7.23
N GLY A 148 -7.31 6.44 8.11
CA GLY A 148 -6.74 5.45 9.01
C GLY A 148 -6.39 4.14 8.30
N PRO A 149 -5.71 3.20 8.97
CA PRO A 149 -5.33 1.91 8.40
C PRO A 149 -6.52 1.06 7.93
N GLY A 150 -7.70 1.24 8.53
CA GLY A 150 -8.93 0.56 8.13
C GLY A 150 -9.66 1.20 6.93
N GLY A 151 -9.17 2.35 6.45
CA GLY A 151 -9.79 3.13 5.36
C GLY A 151 -10.83 4.15 5.83
N GLU A 152 -11.06 4.26 7.13
CA GLU A 152 -11.90 5.30 7.73
C GLU A 152 -11.29 6.70 7.50
N THR A 153 -12.13 7.72 7.36
CA THR A 153 -11.63 9.10 7.22
C THR A 153 -11.40 9.72 8.60
N ILE A 154 -10.16 10.11 8.88
CA ILE A 154 -9.77 10.78 10.13
C ILE A 154 -9.84 12.30 9.99
N GLY A 155 -9.41 12.85 8.85
CA GLY A 155 -9.33 14.29 8.65
C GLY A 155 -9.48 14.71 7.19
N ARG A 156 -10.11 15.87 6.95
CA ARG A 156 -10.31 16.49 5.63
C ARG A 156 -9.92 17.96 5.70
N TYR A 157 -8.93 18.35 4.92
CA TYR A 157 -8.41 19.72 4.86
C TYR A 157 -8.56 20.25 3.44
N ARG A 158 -9.33 21.32 3.29
CA ARG A 158 -9.71 21.86 1.98
C ARG A 158 -9.06 23.22 1.77
N GLY A 159 -8.46 23.40 0.60
CA GLY A 159 -7.74 24.61 0.28
C GLY A 159 -6.43 24.73 1.06
N TYR A 160 -5.70 25.79 0.76
CA TYR A 160 -4.49 26.18 1.45
C TYR A 160 -4.24 27.67 1.18
N LYS A 161 -3.82 28.42 2.19
CA LYS A 161 -3.24 29.75 2.01
C LYS A 161 -1.74 29.73 2.32
N SER A 162 -0.97 30.49 1.57
CA SER A 162 0.46 30.65 1.82
C SER A 162 0.67 31.22 3.23
N GLY A 163 1.63 30.67 3.96
CA GLY A 163 1.86 30.95 5.37
C GLY A 163 1.08 30.06 6.35
N GLU A 164 0.17 29.19 5.89
CA GLU A 164 -0.60 28.28 6.77
C GLU A 164 0.08 26.91 6.98
N ALA A 165 1.36 26.76 6.62
CA ALA A 165 2.09 25.48 6.71
C ALA A 165 2.05 24.86 8.12
N ASP A 166 2.37 25.66 9.15
CA ASP A 166 2.41 25.19 10.55
C ASP A 166 1.03 24.76 11.04
N TYR A 167 -0.02 25.50 10.65
CA TYR A 167 -1.39 25.17 11.00
C TYR A 167 -1.81 23.84 10.38
N LEU A 168 -1.62 23.66 9.08
CA LEU A 168 -1.94 22.41 8.40
C LEU A 168 -1.10 21.25 8.94
N TRP A 169 0.18 21.45 9.25
CA TRP A 169 1.02 20.41 9.82
C TRP A 169 0.55 20.00 11.21
N GLY A 170 0.14 20.95 12.05
CA GLY A 170 -0.49 20.68 13.34
C GLY A 170 -1.75 19.83 13.21
N GLN A 171 -2.60 20.14 12.22
CA GLN A 171 -3.79 19.33 11.91
C GLN A 171 -3.43 17.91 11.46
N ILE A 172 -2.40 17.76 10.62
CA ILE A 172 -1.92 16.45 10.14
C ILE A 172 -1.34 15.63 11.30
N LYS A 173 -0.54 16.23 12.20
CA LYS A 173 -0.02 15.55 13.40
C LYS A 173 -1.14 15.09 14.32
N HIS A 174 -2.14 15.95 14.54
CA HIS A 174 -3.31 15.57 15.34
C HIS A 174 -4.05 14.37 14.72
N ALA A 175 -4.30 14.38 13.41
CA ALA A 175 -4.95 13.26 12.74
C ALA A 175 -4.09 11.98 12.74
N GLU A 176 -2.76 12.08 12.66
CA GLU A 176 -1.87 10.93 12.82
C GLU A 176 -1.97 10.35 14.24
N ALA A 177 -1.99 11.19 15.27
CA ALA A 177 -2.16 10.73 16.65
C ALA A 177 -3.52 10.03 16.86
N VAL A 178 -4.60 10.56 16.29
CA VAL A 178 -5.92 9.92 16.33
C VAL A 178 -5.90 8.57 15.59
N ALA A 179 -5.26 8.50 14.42
CA ALA A 179 -5.14 7.25 13.67
C ALA A 179 -4.25 6.20 14.38
N ALA A 180 -3.25 6.65 15.12
CA ALA A 180 -2.40 5.77 15.92
C ALA A 180 -3.18 5.13 17.08
N ASP A 181 -4.12 5.86 17.68
CA ASP A 181 -5.03 5.32 18.70
C ASP A 181 -5.99 4.28 18.10
N THR A 182 -6.60 4.57 16.94
CA THR A 182 -7.50 3.62 16.27
C THR A 182 -6.77 2.40 15.70
N ARG A 183 -5.46 2.49 15.42
CA ARG A 183 -4.64 1.36 14.95
C ARG A 183 -4.65 0.18 15.93
N GLY A 184 -4.58 0.46 17.23
CA GLY A 184 -4.61 -0.57 18.27
C GLY A 184 -5.91 -1.36 18.24
N GLN A 185 -7.04 -0.64 18.21
CA GLN A 185 -8.37 -1.23 18.09
C GLN A 185 -8.54 -2.01 16.78
N TRP A 186 -8.11 -1.44 15.65
CA TRP A 186 -8.15 -2.11 14.35
C TRP A 186 -7.37 -3.43 14.35
N ARG A 187 -6.17 -3.44 14.97
CA ARG A 187 -5.37 -4.65 15.10
C ARG A 187 -6.05 -5.68 16.01
N ALA A 188 -6.58 -5.25 17.16
CA ALA A 188 -7.31 -6.12 18.08
C ALA A 188 -8.56 -6.74 17.42
N ASP A 189 -9.32 -5.96 16.64
CA ASP A 189 -10.48 -6.43 15.89
C ASP A 189 -10.12 -7.47 14.82
N LEU A 190 -8.95 -7.33 14.18
CA LEU A 190 -8.43 -8.32 13.23
C LEU A 190 -7.90 -9.56 13.95
N GLU A 191 -7.21 -9.41 15.07
CA GLU A 191 -6.76 -10.53 15.90
C GLU A 191 -7.94 -11.36 16.40
N ALA A 192 -9.02 -10.72 16.84
CA ALA A 192 -10.28 -11.37 17.17
C ALA A 192 -10.92 -12.13 15.98
N LYS A 193 -10.65 -11.70 14.75
CA LYS A 193 -11.07 -12.39 13.51
C LYS A 193 -10.11 -13.50 13.07
N GLY A 194 -9.05 -13.77 13.85
CA GLY A 194 -8.07 -14.82 13.60
C GLY A 194 -6.86 -14.39 12.75
N TYR A 195 -6.64 -13.09 12.58
CA TYR A 195 -5.37 -12.59 12.05
C TYR A 195 -4.29 -12.66 13.13
N ARG A 196 -3.05 -12.91 12.75
CA ARG A 196 -1.90 -12.87 13.66
C ARG A 196 -0.63 -12.56 12.89
N GLU A 197 0.43 -12.26 13.64
CA GLU A 197 1.77 -12.14 13.08
C GLU A 197 2.37 -13.54 12.87
N TRP A 198 2.77 -13.80 11.64
CA TRP A 198 3.51 -14.98 11.20
C TRP A 198 4.93 -14.56 10.90
N LYS A 199 5.92 -15.36 11.29
CA LYS A 199 7.34 -15.11 11.03
C LYS A 199 7.94 -16.29 10.30
N ASP A 200 8.84 -16.00 9.37
CA ASP A 200 9.70 -17.02 8.80
C ASP A 200 10.89 -17.33 9.74
N ARG A 201 11.77 -18.24 9.32
CA ARG A 201 13.00 -18.57 10.07
C ARG A 201 13.99 -17.42 10.20
N SER A 202 13.93 -16.45 9.29
CA SER A 202 14.77 -15.25 9.28
C SER A 202 14.17 -14.10 10.10
N GLY A 203 13.00 -14.32 10.73
CA GLY A 203 12.29 -13.33 11.54
C GLY A 203 11.48 -12.31 10.74
N ARG A 204 11.39 -12.46 9.40
CA ARG A 204 10.56 -11.61 8.55
C ARG A 204 9.09 -11.93 8.81
N GLY A 205 8.32 -10.90 9.15
CA GLY A 205 6.95 -11.04 9.62
C GLY A 205 5.89 -10.65 8.59
N VAL A 206 4.73 -11.31 8.63
CA VAL A 206 3.50 -10.89 7.94
C VAL A 206 2.31 -11.00 8.88
N PHE A 207 1.46 -9.96 8.91
CA PHE A 207 0.20 -9.99 9.65
C PHE A 207 -0.90 -10.54 8.75
N ALA A 208 -1.36 -11.76 9.02
CA ALA A 208 -2.28 -12.47 8.15
C ALA A 208 -3.16 -13.48 8.91
N LYS A 209 -4.26 -13.87 8.29
CA LYS A 209 -5.14 -14.95 8.77
C LYS A 209 -4.86 -16.24 8.01
N LEU A 210 -4.74 -17.36 8.74
CA LEU A 210 -4.68 -18.68 8.14
C LEU A 210 -6.07 -19.09 7.64
N THR A 211 -6.18 -19.34 6.34
CA THR A 211 -7.44 -19.72 5.67
C THR A 211 -7.45 -21.15 5.17
N GLY A 212 -6.28 -21.79 5.05
CA GLY A 212 -6.18 -23.17 4.61
C GLY A 212 -4.86 -23.80 5.03
N TYR A 213 -4.90 -25.10 5.35
CA TYR A 213 -3.74 -25.90 5.67
C TYR A 213 -3.92 -27.29 5.04
N ALA A 214 -2.96 -27.75 4.24
CA ALA A 214 -2.95 -29.09 3.65
C ALA A 214 -1.52 -29.56 3.39
N ASN A 215 -1.16 -30.76 3.82
CA ASN A 215 0.14 -31.39 3.57
C ASN A 215 1.35 -30.49 3.89
N GLY A 216 1.30 -29.76 5.01
CA GLY A 216 2.37 -28.83 5.41
C GLY A 216 2.37 -27.50 4.64
N SER A 217 1.45 -27.29 3.69
CA SER A 217 1.25 -26.00 3.01
C SER A 217 0.19 -25.16 3.71
N LEU A 218 0.49 -23.87 3.87
CA LEU A 218 -0.41 -22.87 4.45
C LEU A 218 -0.88 -21.91 3.37
N THR A 219 -2.16 -21.52 3.45
CA THR A 219 -2.72 -20.39 2.69
C THR A 219 -3.07 -19.26 3.67
N LEU A 220 -2.37 -18.15 3.55
CA LEU A 220 -2.54 -16.95 4.37
C LEU A 220 -3.27 -15.87 3.57
N ILE A 221 -4.06 -15.04 4.26
CA ILE A 221 -4.67 -13.84 3.71
C ILE A 221 -4.30 -12.62 4.56
N GLU A 222 -3.68 -11.62 3.94
CA GLU A 222 -3.39 -10.31 4.56
C GLU A 222 -4.69 -9.48 4.67
N PRO A 223 -4.74 -8.45 5.54
CA PRO A 223 -5.93 -7.61 5.71
C PRO A 223 -6.40 -6.90 4.42
N ASP A 224 -5.51 -6.71 3.45
CA ASP A 224 -5.83 -6.14 2.14
C ASP A 224 -6.45 -7.16 1.16
N GLY A 225 -6.62 -8.42 1.59
CA GLY A 225 -7.13 -9.53 0.79
C GLY A 225 -6.07 -10.26 -0.03
N THR A 226 -4.81 -9.82 -0.01
CA THR A 226 -3.70 -10.51 -0.68
C THR A 226 -3.54 -11.90 -0.09
N ARG A 227 -3.49 -12.92 -0.96
CA ARG A 227 -3.28 -14.30 -0.56
C ARG A 227 -1.84 -14.71 -0.84
N SER A 228 -1.24 -15.39 0.12
CA SER A 228 0.07 -16.00 -0.03
C SER A 228 0.04 -17.47 0.38
N ARG A 229 0.95 -18.26 -0.19
CA ARG A 229 1.19 -19.65 0.20
C ARG A 229 2.60 -19.78 0.74
N THR A 230 2.74 -20.55 1.81
CA THR A 230 4.03 -20.90 2.40
C THR A 230 4.00 -22.34 2.92
N ARG A 231 5.12 -22.81 3.47
CA ARG A 231 5.23 -24.14 4.07
C ARG A 231 5.50 -24.03 5.57
N GLU A 232 4.97 -24.97 6.34
CA GLU A 232 5.13 -25.04 7.79
C GLU A 232 6.60 -25.10 8.20
N ASP A 233 7.42 -25.84 7.43
CA ASP A 233 8.85 -25.96 7.66
C ASP A 233 9.61 -24.62 7.53
N ARG A 234 9.09 -23.63 6.78
CA ARG A 234 9.70 -22.30 6.61
C ARG A 234 9.32 -21.30 7.69
N LEU A 235 8.39 -21.64 8.56
CA LEU A 235 7.94 -20.77 9.64
C LEU A 235 8.90 -20.81 10.82
N SER A 236 8.81 -19.76 11.64
CA SER A 236 9.48 -19.68 12.93
C SER A 236 9.09 -20.86 13.82
N GLU A 237 9.94 -21.20 14.79
CA GLU A 237 9.62 -22.25 15.77
C GLU A 237 8.32 -21.94 16.52
N GLY A 238 8.11 -20.69 16.94
CA GLY A 238 6.88 -20.27 17.62
C GLY A 238 5.62 -20.48 16.77
N ASP A 239 5.69 -20.21 15.47
CA ASP A 239 4.55 -20.42 14.57
C ASP A 239 4.27 -21.90 14.30
N ARG A 240 5.32 -22.73 14.20
CA ARG A 240 5.17 -24.18 14.07
C ARG A 240 4.52 -24.79 15.31
N THR A 241 4.95 -24.37 16.50
CA THR A 241 4.34 -24.79 17.77
C THR A 241 2.88 -24.40 17.85
N TRP A 242 2.54 -23.15 17.48
CA TRP A 242 1.15 -22.70 17.43
C TRP A 242 0.30 -23.55 16.47
N ILE A 243 0.82 -23.90 15.28
CA ILE A 243 0.10 -24.77 14.34
C ILE A 243 -0.14 -26.16 14.96
N ALA A 244 0.85 -26.73 15.63
CA ALA A 244 0.72 -28.02 16.30
C ALA A 244 -0.37 -27.99 17.41
N GLU A 245 -0.45 -26.90 18.17
CA GLU A 245 -1.51 -26.69 19.16
C GLU A 245 -2.89 -26.55 18.51
N GLN A 246 -3.00 -25.80 17.41
CA GLN A 246 -4.25 -25.65 16.68
C GLN A 246 -4.75 -26.96 16.06
N LYS A 247 -3.83 -27.82 15.57
CA LYS A 247 -4.15 -29.17 15.09
C LYS A 247 -4.75 -30.02 16.22
N LYS A 248 -4.09 -30.05 17.38
CA LYS A 248 -4.57 -30.75 18.59
C LYS A 248 -5.95 -30.27 19.03
N LEU A 249 -6.20 -28.96 19.09
CA LEU A 249 -7.49 -28.39 19.49
C LEU A 249 -8.63 -28.77 18.54
N ARG A 250 -8.32 -29.07 17.28
CA ARG A 250 -9.30 -29.44 16.25
C ARG A 250 -9.42 -30.95 16.03
N GLY A 251 -8.73 -31.76 16.84
CA GLY A 251 -8.72 -33.22 16.71
C GLY A 251 -8.04 -33.72 15.44
N MET A 252 -7.08 -32.94 14.90
CA MET A 252 -6.25 -33.28 13.73
C MET A 252 -4.85 -33.71 14.14
#